data_AF-A0A522AHT0-F1
#
_entry.id   AF-A0A522AHT0-F1
#
_cell.length_a   1.000
_cell.length_b   1.000
_cell.length_c   1.000
_cell.angle_alpha   90.00
_cell.angle_beta   90.00
_cell.angle_gamma   90.00
#
_symmetry.space_group_name_H-M   'P 1'
#
loop_
_entity.id
_entity.type
_entity.pdbx_description
1 polymer ?
#
loop_
_entity_poly.entity_id
_entity_poly.type
_entity_poly.pdbx_seq_one_letter_code
_entity_poly.pdbx_strand_id
1 'polypeptide(L)'
;MSHRFQKHYTREEARALLPQVREWLARLNELRREMERDEKRLNGMFTDGQDLGGNLVNDWVRTLAALQSVLAEFQRREIQLKDVERGLLDFPAIIGGREVFLCWEDGEEDIEHWHELDTGYGGRERLE
;
A
#
# COMPACT_ATOMS: atom_id res chain seq x y z
N MET A 1 -16.39 12.77 -20.63
CA MET A 1 -16.19 11.41 -20.08
C MET A 1 -15.88 11.59 -18.60
N SER A 2 -16.58 10.92 -17.69
CA SER A 2 -16.26 10.97 -16.26
C SER A 2 -15.20 9.91 -15.96
N HIS A 3 -14.01 10.34 -15.55
CA HIS A 3 -12.97 9.44 -15.09
C HIS A 3 -13.31 8.91 -13.68
N ARG A 4 -12.97 7.64 -13.39
CA ARG A 4 -13.16 7.00 -12.08
C ARG A 4 -12.20 7.58 -11.04
N PHE A 5 -11.01 7.98 -11.47
CA PHE A 5 -9.97 8.59 -10.64
C PHE A 5 -9.85 10.08 -10.97
N GLN A 6 -9.50 10.89 -9.97
CA GLN A 6 -9.29 12.32 -10.14
C GLN A 6 -7.85 12.63 -10.57
N LYS A 7 -6.92 11.70 -10.30
CA LYS A 7 -5.51 11.80 -10.62
C LYS A 7 -5.10 10.64 -11.51
N HIS A 8 -4.33 10.97 -12.54
CA HIS A 8 -3.72 10.00 -13.45
C HIS A 8 -2.23 10.30 -13.57
N TYR A 9 -1.43 9.26 -13.57
CA TYR A 9 0.02 9.32 -13.62
C TYR A 9 0.52 8.98 -15.02
N THR A 10 1.54 9.70 -15.48
CA THR A 10 2.40 9.15 -16.54
C THR A 10 3.32 8.08 -15.97
N ARG A 11 3.93 7.27 -16.85
CA ARG A 11 4.95 6.28 -16.44
C ARG A 11 6.10 6.97 -15.71
N GLU A 12 6.54 8.12 -16.18
CA GLU A 12 7.65 8.89 -15.59
C GLU A 12 7.28 9.44 -14.21
N GLU A 13 6.07 9.96 -14.03
CA GLU A 13 5.59 10.44 -12.73
C GLU A 13 5.46 9.31 -11.72
N ALA A 14 4.90 8.16 -12.13
CA ALA A 14 4.81 6.98 -11.29
C ALA A 14 6.21 6.44 -10.95
N ARG A 15 7.13 6.38 -11.93
CA ARG A 15 8.54 6.00 -11.73
C ARG A 15 9.23 6.91 -10.73
N ALA A 16 9.03 8.23 -10.82
CA ALA A 16 9.62 9.21 -9.91
C ALA A 16 9.13 9.03 -8.45
N LEU A 17 7.95 8.43 -8.24
CA LEU A 17 7.42 8.12 -6.92
C LEU A 17 7.95 6.81 -6.33
N LEU A 18 8.53 5.91 -7.13
CA LEU A 18 8.97 4.59 -6.65
C LEU A 18 9.91 4.64 -5.44
N PRO A 19 10.91 5.53 -5.35
CA PRO A 19 11.76 5.61 -4.15
C PRO A 19 10.95 5.87 -2.88
N GLN A 20 10.00 6.81 -2.94
CA GLN A 20 9.14 7.15 -1.81
C GLN A 20 8.13 6.03 -1.50
N VAL A 21 7.60 5.38 -2.53
CA VAL A 21 6.69 4.22 -2.40
C VAL A 21 7.38 3.06 -1.70
N ARG A 22 8.65 2.77 -2.02
CA ARG A 22 9.45 1.73 -1.35
C ARG A 22 9.63 2.04 0.14
N GLU A 23 9.91 3.29 0.50
CA GLU A 23 9.98 3.71 1.90
C GLU A 23 8.65 3.49 2.63
N TRP A 24 7.51 3.82 2.01
CA TRP A 24 6.20 3.59 2.60
C TRP A 24 5.88 2.11 2.74
N LEU A 25 6.17 1.27 1.73
CA LEU A 25 5.98 -0.17 1.81
C LEU A 25 6.84 -0.80 2.91
N ALA A 26 8.11 -0.40 3.02
CA ALA A 26 8.99 -0.84 4.10
C ALA A 26 8.41 -0.47 5.47
N ARG A 27 7.91 0.77 5.62
CA ARG A 27 7.27 1.24 6.85
C ARG A 27 5.97 0.49 7.17
N LEU A 28 5.12 0.20 6.17
CA LEU A 28 3.91 -0.61 6.36
C LEU A 28 4.26 -2.01 6.86
N ASN A 29 5.28 -2.64 6.27
CA ASN A 29 5.73 -3.98 6.66
C ASN A 29 6.33 -4.00 8.08
N GLU A 30 7.06 -2.96 8.48
CA GLU A 30 7.55 -2.79 9.85
C GLU A 30 6.39 -2.66 10.85
N LEU A 31 5.45 -1.75 10.58
CA LEU A 31 4.29 -1.50 11.44
C LEU A 31 3.39 -2.72 11.59
N ARG A 32 3.19 -3.49 10.51
CA ARG A 32 2.46 -4.77 10.57
C ARG A 32 3.13 -5.76 11.52
N ARG A 33 4.45 -5.92 11.41
CA ARG A 33 5.22 -6.79 12.32
C ARG A 33 5.19 -6.30 13.76
N GLU A 34 5.16 -4.99 14.00
CA GLU A 34 4.95 -4.43 15.33
C GLU A 34 3.57 -4.79 15.88
N MET A 35 2.50 -4.56 15.11
CA MET A 35 1.14 -4.90 15.52
C MET A 35 0.99 -6.40 15.85
N GLU A 36 1.52 -7.29 15.02
CA GLU A 36 1.48 -8.74 15.27
C GLU A 36 2.19 -9.14 16.57
N ARG A 37 3.31 -8.47 16.91
CA ARG A 37 4.03 -8.71 18.17
C ARG A 37 3.22 -8.23 19.36
N ASP A 38 2.60 -7.06 19.26
CA ASP A 38 1.81 -6.49 20.35
C ASP A 38 0.52 -7.28 20.58
N GLU A 39 -0.13 -7.76 19.52
CA GLU A 39 -1.30 -8.64 19.60
C GLU A 39 -0.95 -9.98 20.29
N LYS A 40 0.19 -10.60 19.94
CA LYS A 40 0.66 -11.83 20.61
C LYS A 40 0.91 -11.59 22.10
N ARG A 41 1.48 -10.45 22.47
CA ARG A 41 1.70 -10.08 23.89
C ARG A 41 0.40 -9.85 24.62
N LEU A 42 -0.54 -9.11 24.03
CA LEU A 42 -1.87 -8.85 24.60
C LEU A 42 -2.60 -10.18 24.86
N ASN A 43 -2.64 -11.07 23.87
CA ASN A 43 -3.28 -12.38 24.00
C ASN A 43 -2.62 -13.25 25.10
N GLY A 44 -1.30 -13.17 25.27
CA GLY A 44 -0.59 -13.89 26.34
C GLY A 44 -0.74 -13.27 27.74
N MET A 45 -1.17 -12.01 27.85
CA MET A 45 -1.38 -11.33 29.14
C MET A 45 -2.79 -11.53 29.71
N PHE A 46 -3.80 -11.73 28.85
CA PHE A 46 -5.17 -12.05 29.29
C PHE A 46 -5.25 -13.34 30.12
N THR A 47 -4.25 -14.23 30.05
CA THR A 47 -4.14 -15.44 30.86
C THR A 47 -3.65 -15.22 32.29
N ASP A 48 -2.94 -14.12 32.59
CA ASP A 48 -2.23 -13.94 33.87
C ASP A 48 -2.83 -12.86 34.80
N GLY A 49 -3.92 -12.19 34.39
CA GLY A 49 -4.71 -11.31 35.27
C GLY A 49 -3.98 -10.08 35.81
N GLN A 50 -2.84 -9.69 35.22
CA GLN A 50 -2.08 -8.50 35.64
C GLN A 50 -2.45 -7.25 34.84
N ASP A 51 -2.51 -6.11 35.53
CA ASP A 51 -2.78 -4.77 35.00
C ASP A 51 -1.54 -4.18 34.28
N LEU A 52 -1.06 -4.90 33.25
CA LEU A 52 0.02 -4.48 32.36
C LEU A 52 -0.51 -3.88 31.04
N GLY A 53 -1.84 -3.84 30.87
CA GLY A 53 -2.50 -3.51 29.60
C GLY A 53 -2.37 -2.05 29.16
N GLY A 54 -2.24 -1.09 30.08
CA GLY A 54 -2.29 0.34 29.73
C GLY A 54 -1.18 0.81 28.77
N ASN A 55 0.07 0.42 29.02
CA ASN A 55 1.20 0.79 28.15
C ASN A 55 1.14 0.06 26.82
N LEU A 56 0.83 -1.25 26.84
CA LEU A 56 0.76 -2.07 25.63
C LEU A 56 -0.39 -1.63 24.71
N VAL A 57 -1.54 -1.25 25.28
CA VAL A 57 -2.67 -0.67 24.52
C VAL A 57 -2.27 0.69 23.91
N ASN A 58 -1.56 1.54 24.66
CA ASN A 58 -1.07 2.82 24.13
C ASN A 58 -0.11 2.61 22.95
N ASP A 59 0.83 1.67 23.07
CA ASP A 59 1.76 1.32 21.99
C ASP A 59 1.01 0.79 20.77
N TRP A 60 0.05 -0.11 20.96
CA TRP A 60 -0.80 -0.62 19.88
C TRP A 60 -1.57 0.50 19.16
N VAL A 61 -2.15 1.45 19.91
CA VAL A 61 -2.85 2.62 19.34
C VAL A 61 -1.89 3.50 18.53
N ARG A 62 -0.66 3.72 19.01
CA ARG A 62 0.37 4.49 18.27
C ARG A 62 0.76 3.80 16.97
N THR A 63 0.98 2.49 17.00
CA THR A 63 1.33 1.69 15.82
C THR A 63 0.19 1.71 14.80
N LEU A 64 -1.06 1.57 15.25
CA LEU A 64 -2.24 1.67 14.40
C LEU A 64 -2.37 3.06 13.74
N ALA A 65 -2.16 4.13 14.51
CA ALA A 65 -2.19 5.49 13.98
C ALA A 65 -1.11 5.74 12.93
N ALA A 66 0.11 5.22 13.16
CA ALA A 66 1.19 5.30 12.19
C ALA A 66 0.86 4.52 10.89
N LEU A 67 0.27 3.33 11.01
CA LEU A 67 -0.16 2.52 9.86
C LEU A 67 -1.19 3.28 9.02
N GLN A 68 -2.21 3.85 9.67
CA GLN A 68 -3.24 4.65 9.01
C GLN A 68 -2.66 5.87 8.31
N SER A 69 -1.67 6.54 8.92
CA SER A 69 -1.00 7.68 8.30
C SER A 69 -0.31 7.32 6.99
N VAL A 70 0.36 6.16 6.93
CA VAL A 70 1.04 5.70 5.71
C VAL A 70 0.03 5.29 4.65
N LEU A 71 -1.02 4.53 5.02
CA LEU A 71 -2.11 4.18 4.09
C LEU A 71 -2.80 5.42 3.50
N ALA A 72 -2.94 6.48 4.30
CA ALA A 72 -3.50 7.74 3.83
C ALA A 72 -2.62 8.44 2.78
N GLU A 73 -1.29 8.22 2.77
CA GLU A 73 -0.42 8.74 1.69
C GLU A 73 -0.76 8.12 0.33
N PHE A 74 -1.03 6.81 0.30
CA PHE A 74 -1.46 6.11 -0.90
C PHE A 74 -2.86 6.58 -1.34
N GLN A 75 -3.81 6.64 -0.42
CA GLN A 75 -5.17 7.08 -0.71
C GLN A 75 -5.23 8.51 -1.25
N ARG A 76 -4.51 9.46 -0.64
CA ARG A 76 -4.42 10.86 -1.14
C ARG A 76 -3.84 10.97 -2.54
N ARG A 77 -3.06 9.97 -2.95
CA ARG A 77 -2.43 9.88 -4.27
C ARG A 77 -3.21 8.99 -5.23
N GLU A 78 -4.33 8.43 -4.80
CA GLU A 78 -5.14 7.44 -5.53
C GLU A 78 -4.36 6.18 -5.96
N ILE A 79 -3.19 5.94 -5.36
CA ILE A 79 -2.40 4.72 -5.59
C ILE A 79 -3.10 3.56 -4.89
N GLN A 80 -3.40 2.52 -5.65
CA GLN A 80 -4.12 1.35 -5.16
C GLN A 80 -3.12 0.32 -4.65
N LEU A 81 -3.00 0.15 -3.33
CA LEU A 81 -2.30 -0.99 -2.75
C LEU A 81 -3.15 -2.26 -2.97
N LYS A 82 -2.63 -3.22 -3.74
CA LYS A 82 -3.31 -4.49 -4.04
C LYS A 82 -2.85 -5.61 -3.11
N ASP A 83 -1.55 -5.66 -2.84
CA ASP A 83 -0.95 -6.60 -1.90
C ASP A 83 0.21 -5.92 -1.19
N VAL A 84 0.07 -5.68 0.12
CA VAL A 84 1.10 -5.00 0.92
C VAL A 84 2.31 -5.90 1.16
N GLU A 85 2.11 -7.22 1.29
CA GLU A 85 3.18 -8.15 1.61
C GLU A 85 4.12 -8.34 0.42
N ARG A 86 3.54 -8.43 -0.78
CA ARG A 86 4.30 -8.47 -2.04
C ARG A 86 4.75 -7.09 -2.51
N GLY A 87 4.15 -6.02 -1.99
CA GLY A 87 4.39 -4.66 -2.48
C GLY A 87 3.75 -4.40 -3.85
N LEU A 88 2.67 -5.11 -4.19
CA LEU A 88 1.92 -4.93 -5.43
C LEU A 88 0.98 -3.73 -5.33
N LEU A 89 1.09 -2.81 -6.29
CA LEU A 89 0.26 -1.62 -6.35
C LEU A 89 0.02 -1.15 -7.79
N ASP A 90 -1.02 -0.34 -7.92
CA ASP A 90 -1.43 0.24 -9.19
C ASP A 90 -1.56 1.77 -9.11
N PHE A 91 -1.01 2.45 -10.12
CA PHE A 91 -1.20 3.88 -10.35
C PHE A 91 -2.30 4.08 -11.40
N PRO A 92 -3.37 4.85 -11.12
CA PRO A 92 -4.30 5.22 -12.18
C PRO A 92 -3.57 6.01 -13.26
N ALA A 93 -3.84 5.73 -14.53
CA ALA A 93 -3.20 6.38 -15.67
C ALA A 93 -4.15 6.48 -16.88
N ILE A 94 -3.73 7.22 -17.90
CA ILE A 94 -4.42 7.30 -19.19
C ILE A 94 -3.50 6.75 -20.29
N ILE A 95 -3.94 5.70 -21.00
CA ILE A 95 -3.27 5.18 -22.19
C ILE A 95 -4.27 5.16 -23.34
N GLY A 96 -3.91 5.80 -24.46
CA GLY A 96 -4.80 5.88 -25.64
C GLY A 96 -6.16 6.52 -25.36
N GLY A 97 -6.24 7.44 -24.39
CA GLY A 97 -7.49 8.10 -23.96
C GLY A 97 -8.39 7.27 -23.05
N ARG A 98 -7.94 6.07 -22.63
CA ARG A 98 -8.67 5.19 -21.70
C ARG A 98 -8.03 5.19 -20.34
N GLU A 99 -8.85 5.14 -19.29
CA GLU A 99 -8.35 4.91 -17.93
C GLU A 99 -7.88 3.49 -17.75
N VAL A 100 -6.69 3.36 -17.20
CA VAL A 100 -6.01 2.10 -16.94
C VAL A 100 -5.25 2.20 -15.62
N PHE A 101 -4.64 1.09 -15.22
CA PHE A 101 -3.68 1.04 -14.14
C PHE A 101 -2.28 0.73 -14.67
N LEU A 102 -1.28 1.52 -14.28
CA LEU A 102 0.11 1.10 -14.35
C LEU A 102 0.42 0.27 -13.12
N CYS A 103 0.90 -0.95 -13.33
CA CYS A 103 1.05 -1.94 -12.27
C CYS A 103 2.53 -2.17 -11.96
N TRP A 104 2.88 -2.11 -10.68
CA TRP A 104 4.25 -2.29 -10.21
C TRP A 104 4.29 -3.16 -8.94
N GLU A 105 5.28 -4.03 -8.84
CA GLU A 105 5.53 -4.88 -7.68
C GLU A 105 6.92 -4.60 -7.09
N ASP A 106 7.04 -4.62 -5.76
CA ASP A 106 8.33 -4.42 -5.11
C ASP A 106 9.34 -5.51 -5.50
N GLY A 107 10.49 -5.06 -6.00
CA GLY A 107 11.50 -5.92 -6.63
C GLY A 107 11.60 -5.72 -8.15
N GLU A 108 10.57 -5.19 -8.81
CA GLU A 108 10.67 -4.71 -10.20
C GLU A 108 11.53 -3.42 -10.22
N GLU A 109 12.44 -3.31 -11.19
CA GLU A 109 13.28 -2.11 -11.35
C GLU A 109 12.48 -0.90 -11.83
N ASP A 110 11.45 -1.16 -12.66
CA ASP A 110 10.65 -0.13 -13.31
C ASP A 110 9.20 -0.61 -13.54
N ILE A 111 8.34 0.34 -13.90
CA ILE A 111 6.95 0.10 -14.28
C ILE A 111 6.90 -0.33 -15.74
N GLU A 112 6.67 -1.63 -15.97
CA GLU A 112 6.66 -2.22 -17.31
C GLU A 112 5.28 -2.69 -17.78
N HIS A 113 4.30 -2.75 -16.88
CA HIS A 113 3.00 -3.35 -17.17
C HIS A 113 1.86 -2.38 -16.87
N TRP A 114 0.78 -2.51 -17.64
CA TRP A 114 -0.49 -1.86 -17.37
C TRP A 114 -1.64 -2.84 -17.55
N HIS A 115 -2.81 -2.54 -17.00
CA HIS A 115 -4.04 -3.29 -17.25
C HIS A 115 -5.27 -2.38 -17.21
N GLU A 116 -6.37 -2.78 -17.85
CA GLU A 116 -7.63 -2.04 -17.75
C GLU A 116 -8.21 -2.10 -16.32
N LEU A 117 -9.05 -1.12 -15.98
CA LEU A 117 -9.66 -1.02 -14.64
C LEU A 117 -10.51 -2.24 -14.27
N ASP A 118 -11.11 -2.89 -15.28
CA ASP A 118 -12.11 -3.96 -15.09
C ASP A 118 -11.57 -5.38 -15.36
N THR A 119 -10.37 -5.53 -15.94
CA THR A 119 -9.80 -6.84 -16.30
C THR A 119 -8.96 -7.50 -15.19
N GLY A 120 -8.62 -6.76 -14.13
CA GLY A 120 -7.78 -7.25 -13.04
C GLY A 120 -6.36 -7.65 -13.47
N TYR A 121 -5.60 -8.26 -12.54
CA TYR A 121 -4.17 -8.58 -12.72
C TYR A 121 -3.86 -9.54 -13.89
N GLY A 122 -4.83 -10.37 -14.30
CA GLY A 122 -4.67 -11.34 -15.40
C GLY A 122 -4.63 -10.72 -16.81
N GLY A 123 -4.95 -9.43 -16.94
CA GLY A 123 -4.91 -8.68 -18.20
C GLY A 123 -3.70 -7.75 -18.33
N ARG A 124 -2.56 -8.07 -17.71
CA ARG A 124 -1.34 -7.24 -17.81
C ARG A 124 -0.82 -7.22 -19.25
N GLU A 125 -0.75 -6.04 -19.82
CA GLU A 125 -0.08 -5.75 -21.09
C GLU A 125 1.24 -5.03 -20.82
N ARG A 126 2.27 -5.31 -21.62
CA ARG A 126 3.55 -4.59 -21.50
C ARG A 126 3.40 -3.18 -22.07
N LEU A 127 4.05 -2.23 -21.42
CA LEU A 127 4.26 -0.88 -21.95
C LEU A 127 5.29 -0.97 -23.08
N GLU A 128 4.92 -0.50 -24.27
CA GLU A 128 5.85 -0.30 -25.40
C GLU A 128 6.78 0.90 -25.16
#